data_AF-A0A9E4UXF8-F1
#
_entry.id   AF-A0A9E4UXF8-F1
#
_cell.length_a   1.000
_cell.length_b   1.000
_cell.length_c   1.000
_cell.angle_alpha   90.00
_cell.angle_beta   90.00
_cell.angle_gamma   90.00
#
_symmetry.space_group_name_H-M   'P 1'
#
loop_
_entity.id
_entity.type
_entity.pdbx_description
1 polymer ?
#
loop_
_entity_poly.entity_id
_entity_poly.type
_entity_poly.pdbx_seq_one_letter_code
_entity_poly.pdbx_strand_id
1 'polypeptide(L)'
;MATRITPVRPGESDDPEVNQLLTDGKEGWWQDNEMFGVIARRPGLLKAIVPVFVEFFGKGIVEPYLLEMMRIKTGEINRCTY
;
A
#
# COMPACT_ATOMS: atom_id res chain seq x y z
N MET A 1 3.66 -24.44 4.96
CA MET A 1 3.59 -23.06 4.41
C MET A 1 2.59 -22.30 5.27
N ALA A 2 3.03 -21.28 6.00
CA ALA A 2 2.09 -20.41 6.71
C ALA A 2 1.07 -19.89 5.70
N THR A 3 -0.22 -20.00 6.02
CA THR A 3 -1.32 -19.50 5.18
C THR A 3 -1.09 -18.02 4.94
N ARG A 4 -0.73 -17.66 3.70
CA ARG A 4 -0.54 -16.26 3.30
C ARG A 4 -1.89 -15.55 3.50
N ILE A 5 -1.88 -14.38 4.12
CA ILE A 5 -3.08 -13.57 4.29
C ILE A 5 -3.59 -13.23 2.89
N THR A 6 -4.81 -13.63 2.55
CA THR A 6 -5.41 -13.28 1.27
C THR A 6 -5.76 -11.79 1.28
N PRO A 7 -5.23 -10.97 0.36
CA PRO A 7 -5.58 -9.55 0.28
C PRO A 7 -7.06 -9.37 -0.06
N VAL A 8 -7.65 -8.28 0.44
CA VAL A 8 -8.95 -7.79 -0.02
C VAL A 8 -8.74 -7.06 -1.34
N ARG A 9 -9.51 -7.40 -2.37
CA ARG A 9 -9.46 -6.72 -3.67
C ARG A 9 -10.45 -5.56 -3.71
N PRO A 10 -10.23 -4.56 -4.59
CA PRO A 10 -11.23 -3.52 -4.84
C PRO A 10 -12.59 -4.14 -5.20
N GLY A 11 -13.64 -3.72 -4.50
CA GLY A 11 -15.01 -4.22 -4.67
C GLY A 11 -15.39 -5.41 -3.78
N GLU A 12 -14.45 -5.98 -3.01
CA GLU A 12 -14.72 -7.10 -2.10
C GLU A 12 -15.03 -6.66 -0.66
N SER A 13 -14.80 -5.40 -0.30
CA SER A 13 -15.13 -4.86 1.02
C SER A 13 -16.57 -4.35 1.08
N ASP A 14 -17.26 -4.58 2.19
CA ASP A 14 -18.57 -3.97 2.46
C ASP A 14 -18.46 -2.45 2.75
N ASP A 15 -17.26 -1.99 3.07
CA ASP A 15 -16.94 -0.57 3.28
C ASP A 15 -16.53 0.09 1.94
N PRO A 16 -17.35 1.04 1.40
CA PRO A 16 -17.07 1.67 0.13
C PRO A 16 -15.81 2.54 0.15
N GLU A 17 -15.44 3.11 1.30
CA GLU A 17 -14.22 3.90 1.43
C GLU A 17 -12.99 3.02 1.30
N VAL A 18 -13.01 1.81 1.87
CA VAL A 18 -11.93 0.82 1.69
C VAL A 18 -11.77 0.46 0.22
N ASN A 19 -12.87 0.24 -0.51
CA ASN A 19 -12.81 -0.06 -1.94
C ASN A 19 -12.22 1.09 -2.76
N GLN A 20 -12.55 2.33 -2.39
CA GLN A 20 -11.97 3.52 -3.04
C GLN A 20 -10.47 3.60 -2.78
N LEU A 21 -10.03 3.46 -1.52
CA LEU A 21 -8.61 3.50 -1.15
C LEU A 21 -7.80 2.40 -1.85
N LEU A 22 -8.36 1.20 -2.02
CA LEU A 22 -7.72 0.11 -2.76
C LEU A 22 -7.63 0.40 -4.27
N THR A 23 -8.65 1.04 -4.85
CA THR A 23 -8.62 1.50 -6.24
C THR A 23 -7.57 2.58 -6.45
N ASP A 24 -7.53 3.59 -5.57
CA ASP A 24 -6.57 4.69 -5.64
C ASP A 24 -5.12 4.22 -5.43
N GLY A 25 -4.92 3.25 -4.52
CA GLY A 25 -3.62 2.62 -4.30
C GLY A 25 -3.11 1.85 -5.52
N LYS A 26 -4.03 1.26 -6.30
CA LYS A 26 -3.74 0.53 -7.54
C LYS A 26 -3.31 1.44 -8.67
N GLU A 27 -4.10 2.49 -8.90
CA GLU A 27 -3.98 3.34 -10.09
C GLU A 27 -3.09 4.55 -9.86
N GLY A 28 -2.80 4.85 -8.59
CA GLY A 28 -2.09 6.04 -8.16
C GLY A 28 -0.63 5.82 -7.74
N TRP A 29 -0.32 6.27 -6.53
CA TRP A 29 1.01 6.70 -6.11
C TRP A 29 1.93 5.58 -5.57
N TRP A 30 1.38 4.46 -5.09
CA TRP A 30 2.18 3.35 -4.57
C TRP A 30 2.24 2.15 -5.51
N GLN A 31 1.14 1.90 -6.24
CA GLN A 31 1.00 0.80 -7.20
C GLN A 31 1.20 -0.60 -6.61
N ASP A 32 0.82 -0.80 -5.34
CA ASP A 32 0.90 -2.10 -4.69
C ASP A 32 -0.44 -2.50 -4.05
N ASN A 33 -1.16 -3.36 -4.77
CA ASN A 33 -2.48 -3.86 -4.34
C ASN A 33 -2.40 -4.94 -3.28
N GLU A 34 -1.31 -5.70 -3.24
CA GLU A 34 -1.19 -6.85 -2.37
C GLU A 34 -0.94 -6.37 -0.93
N MET A 35 -0.06 -5.38 -0.74
CA MET A 35 0.19 -4.78 0.58
C MET A 35 -1.06 -4.11 1.13
N PHE A 36 -1.69 -3.20 0.36
CA PHE A 36 -2.89 -2.52 0.84
C PHE A 36 -4.08 -3.46 1.00
N GLY A 37 -4.22 -4.47 0.14
CA GLY A 37 -5.25 -5.49 0.31
C GLY A 37 -5.07 -6.32 1.58
N VAL A 38 -3.84 -6.60 2.00
CA VAL A 38 -3.57 -7.24 3.30
C VAL A 38 -3.90 -6.30 4.46
N ILE A 39 -3.52 -5.01 4.37
CA ILE A 39 -3.85 -4.01 5.39
C ILE A 39 -5.38 -3.79 5.49
N ALA A 40 -6.09 -3.87 4.38
CA ALA A 40 -7.55 -3.71 4.29
C ALA A 40 -8.33 -4.76 5.11
N ARG A 41 -7.71 -5.88 5.50
CA ARG A 41 -8.27 -6.80 6.52
C ARG A 41 -8.52 -6.11 7.86
N ARG A 42 -7.92 -4.94 8.08
CA ARG A 42 -8.14 -4.03 9.21
C ARG A 42 -8.51 -2.64 8.66
N PRO A 43 -9.79 -2.39 8.28
CA PRO A 43 -10.21 -1.15 7.62
C PRO A 43 -9.74 0.14 8.28
N GLY A 44 -9.86 0.24 9.61
CA GLY A 44 -9.40 1.42 10.35
C GLY A 44 -7.90 1.68 10.22
N LEU A 45 -7.07 0.64 10.07
CA LEU A 45 -5.64 0.79 9.83
C LEU A 45 -5.37 1.28 8.41
N LEU A 46 -6.08 0.75 7.40
CA LEU A 46 -5.95 1.21 6.02
C LEU A 46 -6.25 2.70 5.91
N LYS A 47 -7.38 3.13 6.48
CA LYS A 47 -7.81 4.53 6.48
C LYS A 47 -6.83 5.46 7.20
N ALA A 48 -6.15 4.97 8.24
CA ALA A 48 -5.14 5.75 8.95
C ALA A 48 -3.81 5.84 8.19
N ILE A 49 -3.38 4.76 7.51
CA ILE A 49 -2.03 4.68 6.93
C ILE A 49 -1.94 5.28 5.53
N VAL A 50 -2.99 5.17 4.71
CA VAL A 50 -2.98 5.69 3.33
C VAL A 50 -2.68 7.21 3.27
N PRO A 51 -3.30 8.07 4.11
CA PRO A 51 -2.97 9.50 4.12
C PRO A 51 -1.49 9.77 4.39
N VAL A 52 -0.87 9.02 5.31
CA VAL A 52 0.55 9.15 5.61
C VAL A 52 1.39 8.87 4.37
N PHE A 53 1.11 7.76 3.68
CA PHE A 53 1.87 7.43 2.47
C PHE A 53 1.65 8.44 1.33
N VAL A 54 0.44 8.97 1.16
CA VAL A 54 0.17 10.03 0.17
C VAL A 54 1.01 11.27 0.46
N GLU A 55 1.08 11.69 1.73
CA GLU A 55 1.87 12.85 2.14
C GLU A 55 3.37 12.66 1.86
N PHE A 56 3.93 11.49 2.19
CA PHE A 56 5.35 11.21 2.00
C PHE A 56 5.74 10.94 0.54
N PHE A 57 4.89 10.23 -0.20
CA PHE A 57 5.27 9.59 -1.46
C PHE A 57 4.39 9.97 -2.66
N GLY A 58 3.15 10.41 -2.43
CA GLY A 58 2.21 10.76 -3.49
C GLY A 58 2.29 12.21 -3.97
N LYS A 59 2.92 13.11 -3.21
CA LYS A 59 2.99 14.55 -3.53
C LYS A 59 4.14 14.98 -4.44
N GLY A 60 4.94 14.04 -4.94
CA GLY A 60 6.08 14.34 -5.82
C GLY A 60 7.22 15.10 -5.13
N ILE A 61 7.31 15.01 -3.80
CA ILE A 61 8.39 15.63 -3.00
C ILE A 61 9.74 14.95 -3.30
N VAL A 62 9.70 13.67 -3.66
CA VAL A 62 10.87 12.85 -4.03
C VAL A 62 10.75 12.46 -5.50
N GLU A 63 11.85 12.55 -6.25
CA GLU A 63 11.91 12.10 -7.64
C GLU A 63 11.56 10.60 -7.73
N PRO A 64 10.77 10.15 -8.73
CA PRO A 64 10.34 8.75 -8.83
C PRO A 64 11.47 7.73 -8.77
N TYR A 65 12.61 8.02 -9.41
CA TYR A 65 13.79 7.14 -9.36
C TYR A 65 14.36 7.02 -7.94
N LEU A 66 14.48 8.13 -7.22
CA LEU A 66 14.97 8.13 -5.84
C LEU A 66 14.00 7.44 -4.89
N LEU A 67 12.70 7.61 -5.09
CA LEU A 67 11.67 6.91 -4.32
C LEU A 67 11.82 5.40 -4.44
N GLU A 68 12.06 4.90 -5.65
CA GLU A 68 12.27 3.46 -5.87
C GLU A 68 13.57 2.97 -5.23
N MET A 69 14.66 3.74 -5.31
CA MET A 69 15.91 3.41 -4.62
C MET A 69 15.76 3.39 -3.10
N MET A 70 14.95 4.29 -2.52
CA MET A 70 14.62 4.28 -1.09
C MET A 70 13.89 2.99 -0.70
N ARG A 71 12.95 2.53 -1.52
CA ARG A 71 12.22 1.26 -1.29
C ARG A 71 13.16 0.07 -1.31
N ILE A 72 13.98 -0.06 -2.36
CA ILE A 72 14.96 -1.17 -2.49
C ILE A 72 15.92 -1.16 -1.31
N LYS A 73 16.48 0.00 -0.96
CA LYS A 73 17.43 0.08 0.16
C LYS A 73 16.78 -0.30 1.49
N THR A 74 15.56 0.16 1.73
CA THR A 74 14.80 -0.17 2.95
C THR A 74 14.46 -1.66 3.01
N GLY A 75 14.06 -2.26 1.88
CA GLY A 75 13.81 -3.70 1.79
C GLY A 75 15.07 -4.52 2.07
N GLU A 76 16.19 -4.16 1.44
CA GLU A 76 17.48 -4.84 1.60
C GLU A 76 17.98 -4.84 3.05
N ILE A 77 18.01 -3.68 3.71
CA ILE A 77 18.50 -3.58 5.10
C ILE A 77 17.61 -4.33 6.09
N ASN A 78 16.30 -4.43 5.81
CA ASN A 78 15.34 -5.15 6.66
C ASN A 78 15.19 -6.63 6.26
N ARG A 79 15.86 -7.08 5.20
CA ARG A 79 15.65 -8.41 4.59
C ARG A 79 14.16 -8.67 4.28
N CYS A 80 13.44 -7.63 3.89
CA CYS A 80 12.08 -7.74 3.41
C CYS A 80 12.12 -8.21 1.96
N THR A 81 11.66 -9.44 1.72
CA THR A 81 11.68 -10.09 0.41
C THR A 81 10.42 -9.85 -0.42
N TYR A 82 9.38 -9.31 0.23
CA TYR A 82 8.23 -8.72 -0.44
C TYR A 82 8.64 -7.33 -0.91
#